data_AF-A0A2H0PAD1-F1
#
_entry.id   AF-A0A2H0PAD1-F1
#
_cell.length_a   1.000
_cell.length_b   1.000
_cell.length_c   1.000
_cell.angle_alpha   90.00
_cell.angle_beta   90.00
_cell.angle_gamma   90.00
#
_symmetry.space_group_name_H-M   'P 1'
#
loop_
_entity.id
_entity.type
_entity.pdbx_description
1 polymer ?
#
loop_
_entity_poly.entity_id
_entity_poly.type
_entity_poly.pdbx_seq_one_letter_code
_entity_poly.pdbx_strand_id
1 'polypeptide(L)'
;MYERRVVFKFGLLYSTPAAALAAMPEAVRAIIAKDKMLRFDRAHFGGLGDSSLDFEVVYYVLSPDYNKYMDSHQAVLLGLVEEVRKRGLDFAYPTRTLFIEGGENIPAKA
;
A
#
# COMPACT_ATOMS: atom_id res chain seq x y z
N MET A 1 4.28 -11.09 27.67
CA MET A 1 4.07 -11.46 26.26
C MET A 1 4.43 -10.23 25.44
N TYR A 2 5.55 -10.25 24.72
CA TYR A 2 6.02 -9.07 23.97
C TYR A 2 5.59 -9.23 22.51
N GLU A 3 4.37 -8.79 22.21
CA GLU A 3 3.94 -8.62 20.82
C GLU A 3 4.55 -7.34 20.25
N ARG A 4 5.00 -7.37 18.99
CA ARG A 4 5.45 -6.18 18.29
C ARG A 4 4.34 -5.64 17.41
N ARG A 5 3.87 -4.42 17.68
CA ARG A 5 2.94 -3.70 16.80
C ARG A 5 3.69 -3.16 15.59
N VAL A 6 3.20 -3.46 14.40
CA VAL A 6 3.69 -2.93 13.14
C VAL A 6 2.63 -2.00 12.55
N VAL A 7 3.06 -0.83 12.10
CA VAL A 7 2.22 0.14 11.39
C VAL A 7 2.96 0.56 10.15
N PHE A 8 2.31 0.46 9.01
CA PHE A 8 2.85 1.01 7.77
C PHE A 8 1.73 1.57 6.91
N LYS A 9 2.13 2.43 5.97
CA LYS A 9 1.23 3.04 5.00
C LYS A 9 1.69 2.71 3.58
N PHE A 10 0.74 2.62 2.67
CA PHE A 10 1.01 2.56 1.24
C PHE A 10 -0.03 3.40 0.50
N GLY A 11 0.33 3.91 -0.67
CA GLY A 11 -0.53 4.72 -1.50
C GLY A 11 -0.76 4.07 -2.86
N LEU A 12 -1.97 4.18 -3.40
CA LEU A 12 -2.29 3.82 -4.79
C LEU A 12 -2.53 5.09 -5.63
N LEU A 13 -2.43 4.99 -6.96
CA LEU A 13 -2.69 6.12 -7.85
C LEU A 13 -4.15 6.61 -7.75
N TYR A 14 -4.36 7.92 -7.94
CA TYR A 14 -5.69 8.54 -8.01
C TYR A 14 -6.58 8.01 -9.14
N SER A 15 -5.99 7.40 -10.17
CA SER A 15 -6.70 6.72 -11.24
C SER A 15 -7.31 5.37 -10.81
N THR A 16 -7.00 4.89 -9.60
CA THR A 16 -7.51 3.60 -9.08
C THR A 16 -9.03 3.64 -8.91
N PRO A 17 -9.79 2.71 -9.53
CA PRO A 17 -11.24 2.67 -9.38
C PRO A 17 -11.68 2.42 -7.94
N ALA A 18 -12.79 3.04 -7.52
CA ALA A 18 -13.33 2.91 -6.16
C ALA A 18 -13.59 1.45 -5.73
N ALA A 19 -14.05 0.59 -6.65
CA ALA A 19 -14.27 -0.83 -6.39
C ALA A 19 -12.96 -1.57 -6.03
N ALA A 20 -11.84 -1.18 -6.66
CA ALA A 20 -10.54 -1.74 -6.36
C ALA A 20 -10.06 -1.28 -4.97
N LEU A 21 -10.22 0.00 -4.64
CA LEU A 21 -9.90 0.54 -3.31
C LEU A 21 -10.69 -0.18 -2.21
N ALA A 22 -11.99 -0.41 -2.42
CA ALA A 22 -12.85 -1.10 -1.46
C ALA A 22 -12.42 -2.55 -1.20
N ALA A 23 -11.79 -3.21 -2.17
CA ALA A 23 -11.33 -4.58 -2.05
C ALA A 23 -9.93 -4.73 -1.43
N MET A 24 -9.13 -3.65 -1.36
CA MET A 24 -7.77 -3.69 -0.85
C MET A 24 -7.65 -4.08 0.64
N PRO A 25 -8.50 -3.59 1.57
CA PRO A 25 -8.43 -3.98 2.98
C PRO A 25 -8.50 -5.50 3.19
N GLU A 26 -9.42 -6.17 2.50
CA GLU A 26 -9.59 -7.61 2.62
C GLU A 26 -8.41 -8.36 1.97
N ALA A 27 -7.87 -7.84 0.86
CA ALA A 27 -6.67 -8.39 0.24
C ALA A 27 -5.45 -8.33 1.18
N VAL A 28 -5.26 -7.19 1.86
CA VAL A 28 -4.22 -7.00 2.88
C VAL A 28 -4.41 -7.96 4.05
N ARG A 29 -5.66 -8.10 4.54
CA ARG A 29 -5.99 -9.07 5.60
C ARG A 29 -5.61 -10.49 5.18
N ALA A 30 -5.96 -10.89 3.95
CA ALA A 30 -5.65 -12.21 3.42
C ALA A 30 -4.14 -12.45 3.29
N ILE A 31 -3.35 -11.44 2.93
CA ILE A 31 -1.88 -11.52 2.91
C ILE A 31 -1.33 -11.78 4.31
N ILE A 32 -1.76 -10.98 5.30
CA ILE A 32 -1.28 -11.08 6.69
C ILE A 32 -1.70 -12.41 7.32
N ALA A 33 -2.91 -12.89 7.06
CA ALA A 33 -3.43 -14.14 7.62
C ALA A 33 -2.71 -15.41 7.12
N LYS A 34 -1.89 -15.32 6.07
CA LYS A 34 -1.05 -16.45 5.60
C LYS A 34 0.06 -16.79 6.59
N ASP A 35 0.52 -15.82 7.36
CA ASP A 35 1.57 -16.01 8.35
C ASP A 35 0.96 -16.18 9.76
N LYS A 36 1.13 -17.37 10.34
CA LYS A 36 0.61 -17.70 11.67
C LYS A 36 1.29 -16.92 12.81
N MET A 37 2.45 -16.33 12.55
CA MET A 37 3.14 -15.46 13.51
C MET A 37 2.55 -14.04 13.53
N LEU A 38 1.66 -13.72 12.59
CA LEU A 38 1.04 -12.42 12.48
C LEU A 38 -0.42 -12.46 12.95
N ARG A 39 -0.83 -11.40 13.65
CA ARG A 39 -2.21 -11.16 14.04
C ARG A 39 -2.68 -9.84 13.42
N PHE A 40 -3.59 -9.95 12.45
CA PHE A 40 -4.20 -8.80 11.81
C PHE A 40 -4.96 -7.94 12.84
N ASP A 41 -4.81 -6.62 12.74
CA ASP A 41 -5.60 -5.64 13.50
C ASP A 41 -6.55 -4.88 12.57
N ARG A 42 -5.99 -4.15 11.59
CA ARG A 42 -6.77 -3.35 10.65
C ARG A 42 -6.02 -3.06 9.36
N ALA A 43 -6.80 -2.78 8.32
CA ALA A 43 -6.36 -2.15 7.09
C ALA A 43 -7.49 -1.23 6.62
N HIS A 44 -7.20 0.05 6.39
CA HIS A 44 -8.21 1.01 5.97
C HIS A 44 -7.69 1.91 4.86
N PHE A 45 -8.57 2.24 3.91
CA PHE A 45 -8.41 3.42 3.08
C PHE A 45 -8.60 4.64 4.00
N GLY A 46 -7.48 5.24 4.40
CA GLY A 46 -7.39 6.16 5.53
C GLY A 46 -7.22 7.62 5.15
N GLY A 47 -6.93 7.93 3.89
CA GLY A 47 -6.73 9.31 3.48
C GLY A 47 -6.59 9.53 1.98
N LEU A 48 -6.73 10.80 1.60
CA LEU A 48 -6.45 11.33 0.27
C LEU A 48 -5.20 12.20 0.42
N GLY A 49 -4.03 11.67 0.05
CA GLY A 49 -2.74 12.35 0.14
C GLY A 49 -2.43 13.20 -1.08
N ASP A 50 -1.39 14.03 -1.03
CA ASP A 50 -1.07 15.00 -2.09
C ASP A 50 -0.86 14.38 -3.48
N SER A 51 -0.47 13.10 -3.56
CA SER A 51 -0.28 12.36 -4.81
C SER A 51 -0.71 10.90 -4.71
N SER A 52 -1.51 10.54 -3.69
CA SER A 52 -1.82 9.15 -3.36
C SER A 52 -3.20 8.97 -2.73
N LEU A 53 -3.79 7.80 -2.98
CA LEU A 53 -4.91 7.25 -2.22
C LEU A 53 -4.35 6.36 -1.11
N ASP A 54 -4.38 6.85 0.13
CA ASP A 54 -3.59 6.31 1.24
C ASP A 54 -4.30 5.23 2.03
N PHE A 55 -3.58 4.14 2.29
CA PHE A 55 -3.99 3.07 3.18
C PHE A 55 -3.09 3.02 4.43
N GLU A 56 -3.69 2.77 5.59
CA GLU A 56 -2.97 2.42 6.82
C GLU A 56 -3.23 0.97 7.18
N VAL A 57 -2.17 0.23 7.49
CA VAL A 57 -2.21 -1.17 7.88
C VAL A 57 -1.56 -1.35 9.24
N VAL A 58 -2.23 -2.09 10.12
CA VAL A 58 -1.74 -2.45 11.44
C VAL A 58 -1.91 -3.94 11.66
N TYR A 59 -0.86 -4.55 12.21
CA TYR A 59 -0.89 -5.93 12.68
C TYR A 59 0.16 -6.11 13.78
N TYR A 60 0.11 -7.27 14.43
CA TYR A 60 1.02 -7.65 15.51
C TYR A 60 1.85 -8.84 15.10
N VAL A 61 3.14 -8.84 15.46
CA VAL A 61 4.01 -10.02 15.36
C VAL A 61 4.06 -10.68 16.74
N LEU A 62 3.71 -11.96 16.79
CA LEU A 62 3.60 -12.77 18.01
C LEU A 62 4.96 -13.31 18.49
N SER A 63 6.05 -12.69 18.06
CA SER A 63 7.43 -13.07 18.36
C SER A 63 8.25 -11.84 18.75
N PRO A 64 9.09 -11.92 19.79
CA PRO A 64 10.02 -10.86 20.14
C PRO A 64 11.28 -10.84 19.25
N ASP A 65 11.54 -11.92 18.50
CA ASP A 65 12.69 -12.05 17.61
C ASP A 65 12.60 -11.08 16.43
N TYR A 66 13.62 -10.24 16.27
CA TYR A 66 13.66 -9.21 15.23
C TYR A 66 13.78 -9.79 13.81
N ASN A 67 14.55 -10.85 13.63
CA ASN A 67 14.74 -11.47 12.31
C ASN A 67 13.42 -12.09 11.85
N LYS A 68 12.72 -12.82 12.74
CA LYS A 68 11.38 -13.34 12.44
C LYS A 68 10.39 -12.24 12.08
N TYR A 69 10.41 -11.13 12.82
CA TYR A 69 9.60 -9.95 12.47
C TYR A 69 9.93 -9.46 11.05
N MET A 70 11.21 -9.28 10.73
CA MET A 70 11.62 -8.76 9.43
C MET A 70 11.25 -9.71 8.28
N ASP A 71 11.43 -11.02 8.46
CA ASP A 71 11.03 -12.03 7.48
C ASP A 71 9.52 -11.98 7.22
N SER A 72 8.72 -11.91 8.29
CA SER A 72 7.26 -11.82 8.21
C SER A 72 6.81 -10.51 7.55
N HIS A 73 7.43 -9.38 7.92
CA HIS A 73 7.12 -8.07 7.33
C HIS A 73 7.50 -8.01 5.85
N GLN A 74 8.65 -8.55 5.47
CA GLN A 74 9.06 -8.67 4.07
C GLN A 74 8.04 -9.50 3.27
N ALA A 75 7.59 -10.64 3.80
CA ALA A 75 6.58 -11.46 3.13
C ALA A 75 5.26 -10.69 2.92
N VAL A 76 4.84 -9.88 3.91
CA VAL A 76 3.65 -9.01 3.77
C VAL A 76 3.85 -7.96 2.68
N LEU A 77 4.99 -7.26 2.66
CA LEU A 77 5.26 -6.23 1.65
C LEU A 77 5.35 -6.81 0.23
N LEU A 78 6.03 -7.94 0.05
CA LEU A 78 6.11 -8.62 -1.24
C LEU A 78 4.74 -9.11 -1.70
N GLY A 79 3.96 -9.73 -0.80
CA GLY A 79 2.59 -10.15 -1.09
C GLY A 79 1.68 -8.98 -1.47
N LEU A 80 1.88 -7.81 -0.86
CA LEU A 80 1.16 -6.59 -1.22
C LEU A 80 1.54 -6.11 -2.62
N VAL A 81 2.83 -6.11 -2.97
CA VAL A 81 3.30 -5.74 -4.31
C VAL A 81 2.71 -6.67 -5.37
N GLU A 82 2.72 -7.98 -5.14
CA GLU A 82 2.13 -8.97 -6.04
C GLU A 82 0.62 -8.76 -6.20
N GLU A 83 -0.11 -8.54 -5.10
CA GLU A 83 -1.56 -8.36 -5.12
C GLU A 83 -1.99 -7.07 -5.84
N VAL A 84 -1.25 -5.98 -5.64
CA VAL A 84 -1.45 -4.71 -6.35
C VAL A 84 -1.26 -4.91 -7.86
N ARG A 85 -0.15 -5.54 -8.27
CA ARG A 85 0.12 -5.84 -9.69
C ARG A 85 -0.89 -6.78 -10.31
N LYS A 86 -1.31 -7.82 -9.58
CA LYS A 86 -2.32 -8.79 -10.04
C LYS A 86 -3.67 -8.12 -10.35
N ARG A 87 -3.98 -7.03 -9.67
CA ARG A 87 -5.20 -6.23 -9.89
C ARG A 87 -5.04 -5.17 -10.98
N GLY A 88 -3.88 -5.08 -11.63
CA GLY A 88 -3.56 -4.05 -12.61
C GLY A 88 -3.51 -2.65 -12.00
N LEU A 89 -3.13 -2.55 -10.72
CA LEU A 89 -3.00 -1.30 -9.99
C LEU A 89 -1.52 -0.96 -9.84
N ASP A 90 -1.26 0.32 -9.61
CA ASP A 90 0.09 0.85 -9.38
C ASP A 90 0.16 1.62 -8.07
N PHE A 91 1.31 1.49 -7.40
CA PHE A 91 1.61 2.31 -6.25
C PHE A 91 1.77 3.77 -6.66
N ALA A 92 1.33 4.66 -5.78
CA ALA A 92 1.55 6.07 -5.95
C ALA A 92 3.05 6.40 -5.94
N TYR A 93 3.43 7.33 -6.79
CA TYR A 93 4.73 7.98 -6.80
C TYR A 93 4.49 9.49 -6.70
N PRO A 94 5.45 10.27 -6.18
CA PRO A 94 5.30 11.72 -6.13
C PRO A 94 5.09 12.30 -7.53
N THR A 95 3.94 12.94 -7.74
CA THR A 95 3.60 13.61 -9.01
C THR A 95 3.49 15.11 -8.81
N ARG A 96 3.93 15.88 -9.80
CA ARG A 96 3.74 17.34 -9.82
C ARG A 96 3.27 17.76 -11.20
N THR A 97 2.23 18.58 -11.24
CA THR A 97 1.83 19.27 -12.46
C THR A 97 2.71 20.50 -12.61
N LEU A 98 3.50 20.56 -13.67
CA LEU A 98 4.35 21.71 -13.99
C LEU A 98 3.59 22.64 -14.94
N PHE A 99 3.33 23.87 -14.51
CA PHE A 99 2.89 24.95 -15.39
C PHE A 99 4.13 25.67 -15.90
N ILE A 100 4.41 25.55 -17.20
CA ILE A 100 5.53 26.23 -17.86
C ILE A 100 4.97 27.47 -18.56
N GLU A 101 5.21 28.65 -17.99
CA GLU A 101 4.87 29.92 -18.64
C GLU A 101 5.89 30.21 -19.77
N GLY A 102 5.40 30.48 -20.98
CA GLY A 102 6.21 30.90 -22.13
C GLY A 102 6.62 29.80 -23.12
N GLY A 103 6.16 28.56 -22.96
CA GLY A 103 6.32 27.51 -23.96
C GLY A 103 5.30 27.64 -25.09
N GLU A 104 5.78 27.81 -26.33
CA GLU A 104 4.95 27.74 -27.53
C GLU A 104 4.11 26.45 -27.51
N ASN A 105 2.83 26.54 -27.86
CA ASN A 105 1.88 25.43 -27.79
C ASN A 105 2.23 24.38 -28.86
N ILE A 106 3.16 23.47 -28.56
CA ILE A 106 3.49 22.34 -29.44
C ILE A 106 2.44 21.26 -29.18
N PRO A 107 1.51 21.01 -30.11
CA PRO A 107 0.53 19.95 -29.93
C PRO A 107 1.25 18.61 -29.80
N ALA A 108 0.93 17.85 -28.75
CA ALA A 108 1.41 16.49 -28.58
C ALA A 108 0.99 15.66 -29.81
N LYS A 109 1.97 15.06 -30.50
CA LYS A 109 1.69 14.12 -31.59
C LYS A 109 0.94 12.91 -31.02
N ALA A 110 -0.19 12.60 -31.65
CA ALA A 110 -1.02 11.42 -31.42
C ALA A 110 -0.26 10.12 -31.70
#